data_AF-Q2FRQ9-F1
#
_entry.id   AF-Q2FRQ9-F1
#
_cell.length_a   1.000
_cell.length_b   1.000
_cell.length_c   1.000
_cell.angle_alpha   90.00
_cell.angle_beta   90.00
_cell.angle_gamma   90.00
#
_symmetry.space_group_name_H-M   'P 1'
#
loop_
_entity.id
_entity.type
_entity.pdbx_description
1 polymer ?
#
loop_
_entity_poly.entity_id
_entity_poly.type
_entity_poly.pdbx_seq_one_letter_code
_entity_poly.pdbx_strand_id
1 'polypeptide(L)'
;MTCAYTGIIKKSGDFYIGLCLELNVASQGDNIEEATRMLQEACQEYLSFVKEEGIEDEIKPVSLDLLREFLIGDDGSSTSNDHLFSKKITISGPCAA
;
A
#
# COMPACT_ATOMS: atom_id res chain seq x y z
N MET A 1 -17.74 -9.68 -6.12
CA MET A 1 -17.40 -8.32 -6.58
C MET A 1 -15.94 -8.10 -6.25
N THR A 2 -15.12 -7.55 -7.15
CA THR A 2 -13.68 -7.31 -6.93
C THR A 2 -13.45 -5.81 -6.92
N CYS A 3 -12.70 -5.31 -5.94
CA CYS A 3 -12.35 -3.89 -5.88
C CYS A 3 -10.91 -3.68 -6.34
N ALA A 4 -10.70 -2.61 -7.09
CA ALA A 4 -9.40 -2.23 -7.60
C ALA A 4 -8.88 -1.07 -6.76
N TYR A 5 -7.72 -1.27 -6.16
CA TYR A 5 -7.04 -0.28 -5.34
C TYR A 5 -5.69 0.08 -5.96
N THR A 6 -5.11 1.18 -5.51
CA THR A 6 -3.85 1.70 -6.03
C THR A 6 -2.74 1.43 -5.02
N GLY A 7 -1.80 0.56 -5.39
CA GLY A 7 -0.59 0.31 -4.63
C GLY A 7 0.59 1.07 -5.22
N ILE A 8 1.48 1.55 -4.35
CA ILE A 8 2.82 1.98 -4.76
C ILE A 8 3.84 1.08 -4.06
N ILE A 9 4.84 0.62 -4.81
CA ILE A 9 5.95 -0.18 -4.32
C ILE A 9 7.22 0.66 -4.44
N LYS A 10 7.97 0.81 -3.35
CA LYS A 10 9.22 1.56 -3.30
C LYS A 10 10.33 0.65 -2.79
N LYS A 11 11.50 0.67 -3.42
CA LYS A 11 12.70 0.02 -2.85
C LYS A 11 13.18 0.82 -1.63
N SER A 12 13.45 0.13 -0.53
CA SER A 12 13.97 0.71 0.72
C SER A 12 15.10 -0.17 1.23
N GLY A 13 16.35 0.27 1.01
CA GLY A 13 17.52 -0.56 1.29
C GLY A 13 17.51 -1.87 0.49
N ASP A 14 17.50 -3.00 1.20
CA ASP A 14 17.53 -4.35 0.63
C ASP A 14 16.14 -4.97 0.41
N PHE A 15 15.06 -4.27 0.76
CA PHE A 15 13.69 -4.75 0.65
C PHE A 15 12.81 -3.76 -0.13
N TYR A 16 11.55 -4.14 -0.34
CA TYR A 16 10.53 -3.34 -1.01
C TYR A 16 9.36 -3.10 -0.08
N ILE A 17 8.89 -1.85 -0.01
CA ILE A 17 7.74 -1.44 0.79
C ILE A 17 6.57 -1.20 -0.16
N GLY A 18 5.42 -1.80 0.14
CA GLY A 18 4.16 -1.52 -0.52
C GLY A 18 3.26 -0.62 0.32
N LEU A 19 2.56 0.33 -0.32
CA LEU A 19 1.55 1.19 0.31
C LEU A 19 0.28 1.23 -0.55
N CYS A 20 -0.86 0.89 0.03
CA CYS A 20 -2.18 1.02 -0.58
C CYS A 20 -2.76 2.41 -0.25
N LEU A 21 -3.02 3.21 -1.29
CA LEU A 21 -3.36 4.62 -1.14
C LEU A 21 -4.75 4.84 -0.55
N GLU A 22 -5.71 3.99 -0.90
CA GLU A 22 -7.09 4.14 -0.49
C GLU A 22 -7.35 3.57 0.92
N LEU A 23 -6.59 2.54 1.32
CA LEU A 23 -6.77 1.86 2.60
C LEU A 23 -5.78 2.30 3.68
N ASN A 24 -4.75 3.07 3.31
CA ASN A 24 -3.65 3.44 4.21
C ASN A 24 -3.01 2.21 4.90
N VAL A 25 -2.88 1.12 4.13
CA VAL A 25 -2.27 -0.14 4.56
C VAL A 25 -0.90 -0.25 3.90
N ALA A 26 0.11 -0.64 4.67
CA ALA A 26 1.45 -0.89 4.18
C ALA A 26 1.89 -2.33 4.47
N SER A 27 2.79 -2.83 3.63
CA SER A 27 3.46 -4.12 3.79
C SER A 27 4.89 -4.05 3.23
N GLN A 28 5.65 -5.13 3.33
CA GLN A 28 6.97 -5.23 2.72
C GLN A 28 7.25 -6.64 2.20
N GLY A 29 8.29 -6.77 1.37
CA GLY A 29 8.81 -8.05 0.89
C GLY A 29 10.24 -7.92 0.36
N ASP A 30 10.93 -9.04 0.18
CA ASP A 30 12.35 -9.06 -0.22
C ASP A 30 12.53 -8.68 -1.71
N ASN A 31 11.46 -8.80 -2.50
CA ASN A 31 11.40 -8.45 -3.92
C ASN A 31 10.06 -7.80 -4.27
N ILE A 32 9.95 -7.25 -5.49
CA ILE A 32 8.76 -6.52 -5.96
C ILE A 32 7.52 -7.43 -5.96
N GLU A 33 7.66 -8.67 -6.39
CA GLU A 33 6.58 -9.65 -6.47
C GLU A 33 6.05 -9.99 -5.08
N GLU A 34 6.95 -10.25 -4.14
CA GLU A 34 6.61 -10.53 -2.75
C GLU A 34 5.96 -9.32 -2.07
N ALA A 35 6.54 -8.13 -2.19
CA ALA A 35 5.95 -6.91 -1.63
C ALA A 35 4.55 -6.64 -2.20
N THR A 36 4.35 -6.89 -3.51
CA THR A 36 3.02 -6.78 -4.14
C THR A 36 2.04 -7.79 -3.51
N ARG A 37 2.43 -9.06 -3.39
CA ARG A 37 1.58 -10.11 -2.81
C ARG A 37 1.24 -9.81 -1.35
N MET A 38 2.24 -9.44 -0.56
CA MET A 38 2.08 -9.09 0.85
C MET A 38 1.17 -7.87 1.03
N LEU A 39 1.23 -6.89 0.11
CA LEU A 39 0.33 -5.75 0.14
C LEU A 39 -1.12 -6.16 -0.14
N GLN A 40 -1.34 -7.07 -1.09
CA GLN A 40 -2.68 -7.58 -1.39
C GLN A 40 -3.26 -8.36 -0.19
N GLU A 41 -2.47 -9.23 0.43
CA GLU A 41 -2.86 -10.01 1.62
C GLU A 41 -3.17 -9.08 2.81
N ALA A 42 -2.29 -8.13 3.11
CA ALA A 42 -2.49 -7.16 4.19
C ALA A 42 -3.76 -6.30 4.00
N CYS A 43 -4.05 -5.89 2.75
CA CYS A 43 -5.28 -5.16 2.47
C CYS A 43 -6.53 -6.03 2.62
N GLN A 44 -6.45 -7.31 2.25
CA GLN A 44 -7.56 -8.24 2.41
C GLN A 44 -7.84 -8.54 3.90
N GLU A 45 -6.78 -8.70 4.70
CA GLU A 45 -6.88 -8.84 6.16
C GLU A 45 -7.49 -7.60 6.80
N TYR A 46 -7.00 -6.39 6.43
CA TYR A 46 -7.54 -5.14 6.94
C TYR A 46 -9.03 -4.95 6.61
N LEU A 47 -9.43 -5.21 5.36
CA LEU A 47 -10.84 -5.14 4.95
C LEU A 47 -11.73 -6.16 5.68
N SER A 48 -11.19 -7.33 6.00
CA SER A 48 -11.90 -8.34 6.78
C SER A 48 -12.08 -7.88 8.22
N PHE A 49 -11.02 -7.34 8.83
CA PHE A 49 -11.03 -6.79 10.18
C PHE A 49 -12.03 -5.64 10.34
N VAL A 50 -11.97 -4.60 9.50
CA VAL A 50 -12.87 -3.44 9.62
C VAL A 50 -14.34 -3.83 9.42
N LYS A 51 -14.61 -4.86 8.61
CA LYS A 51 -15.95 -5.41 8.42
C LYS A 51 -16.44 -6.22 9.61
N GLU A 52 -15.56 -7.01 10.23
CA GLU A 52 -15.89 -7.77 11.44
C GLU A 52 -16.19 -6.84 12.62
N GLU A 53 -15.44 -5.73 12.71
CA GLU A 53 -15.61 -4.71 13.74
C GLU A 53 -16.72 -3.69 13.43
N GLY A 54 -17.25 -3.66 12.21
CA GLY A 54 -18.30 -2.72 11.78
C GLY A 54 -17.85 -1.27 11.73
N ILE A 55 -16.58 -1.04 11.35
CA ILE A 55 -15.91 0.27 11.30
C ILE A 55 -15.46 0.64 9.88
N GLU A 56 -16.13 0.15 8.85
CA GLU A 56 -15.78 0.44 7.45
C GLU A 56 -15.76 1.95 7.14
N ASP A 57 -16.63 2.73 7.80
CA ASP A 57 -16.69 4.19 7.67
C ASP A 57 -15.44 4.91 8.24
N GLU A 58 -14.59 4.21 8.99
CA GLU A 58 -13.36 4.76 9.55
C GLU A 58 -12.14 4.61 8.62
N ILE A 59 -12.29 3.89 7.50
CA ILE A 59 -11.23 3.75 6.50
C ILE A 59 -10.88 5.12 5.95
N LYS A 60 -9.59 5.49 6.04
CA LYS A 60 -9.09 6.76 5.52
C LYS A 60 -7.99 6.50 4.50
N PRO A 61 -8.00 7.23 3.37
CA PRO A 61 -6.89 7.17 2.44
C PRO A 61 -5.63 7.76 3.07
N VAL A 62 -4.49 7.43 2.47
CA VAL A 62 -3.19 8.00 2.80
C VAL A 62 -3.27 9.54 2.73
N SER A 63 -2.78 10.21 3.77
CA SER A 63 -2.67 11.68 3.75
C SER A 63 -1.56 12.13 2.80
N LEU A 64 -1.67 13.35 2.26
CA LEU A 64 -0.64 13.87 1.37
C LEU A 64 0.72 14.00 2.06
N ASP A 65 0.75 14.25 3.36
CA ASP A 65 2.01 14.38 4.11
C ASP A 65 2.68 13.01 4.27
N LEU A 66 1.92 11.96 4.60
CA LEU A 66 2.43 10.60 4.64
C LEU A 66 2.87 10.11 3.25
N LEU A 67 2.11 10.44 2.20
CA LEU A 67 2.51 10.12 0.83
C LEU A 67 3.81 10.83 0.43
N ARG A 68 3.98 12.12 0.79
CA ARG A 68 5.22 12.86 0.55
C ARG A 68 6.39 12.23 1.27
N GLU A 69 6.23 11.90 2.54
CA GLU A 69 7.26 11.21 3.34
C GLU A 69 7.64 9.88 2.71
N PHE A 70 6.65 9.06 2.34
CA PHE A 70 6.87 7.78 1.68
C PHE A 70 7.64 7.92 0.37
N LEU A 71 7.22 8.85 -0.50
CA LEU A 71 7.83 9.07 -1.80
C LEU A 71 9.25 9.63 -1.67
N ILE A 72 9.43 10.65 -0.84
CA ILE A 72 10.66 11.45 -0.79
C ILE A 72 11.72 10.79 0.08
N GLY A 73 11.36 10.09 1.17
CA GLY A 73 12.35 9.45 2.07
C GLY A 73 13.32 10.43 2.74
N ASP A 74 14.03 9.97 3.78
CA ASP A 74 14.96 10.77 4.59
C ASP A 74 16.39 10.82 4.01
N ASP A 75 16.61 10.29 2.80
CA ASP A 75 17.92 10.34 2.16
C ASP A 75 18.09 11.67 1.42
N GLY A 76 18.75 12.62 2.08
CA GLY A 76 19.26 13.85 1.47
C GLY A 76 20.24 13.66 0.29
N SER A 77 20.33 12.46 -0.29
CA SER A 77 20.99 12.18 -1.56
C SER A 77 20.01 12.32 -2.71
N SER A 78 20.20 13.37 -3.50
CA SER A 78 19.56 13.54 -4.81
C SER A 78 19.97 12.39 -5.74
N THR A 79 19.26 11.28 -5.72
CA THR A 79 19.43 10.19 -6.70
C THR A 79 18.04 9.73 -7.14
N SER A 80 17.76 10.05 -8.40
CA SER A 80 16.65 9.63 -9.28
C SER A 80 15.56 8.70 -8.72
N ASN A 81 14.30 9.00 -9.06
CA ASN A 81 13.09 8.20 -8.78
C ASN A 81 13.08 6.77 -9.41
N ASP A 82 14.23 6.23 -9.79
CA ASP A 82 14.41 4.95 -10.51
C ASP A 82 14.03 3.72 -9.66
N HIS A 83 13.61 3.94 -8.40
CA HIS A 83 13.27 2.92 -7.42
C HIS A 83 11.79 2.95 -6.99
N LEU A 84 10.95 3.77 -7.63
CA LEU A 84 9.52 3.86 -7.37
C LEU A 84 8.72 3.17 -8.48
N PHE A 85 7.88 2.21 -8.09
CA PHE A 85 7.01 1.46 -8.99
C PHE A 85 5.55 1.66 -8.57
N SER A 86 4.78 2.41 -9.35
CA SER A 86 3.33 2.47 -9.15
C SER A 86 2.66 1.24 -9.79
N LYS A 87 1.84 0.52 -9.04
CA LYS A 87 1.15 -0.68 -9.55
C LYS A 87 -0.31 -0.70 -9.11
N LYS A 88 -1.22 -0.84 -10.07
CA LYS A 88 -2.62 -1.12 -9.75
C LYS A 88 -2.69 -2.50 -9.10
N ILE A 89 -3.23 -2.57 -7.89
CA ILE A 89 -3.44 -3.84 -7.18
C ILE A 89 -4.93 -4.19 -7.24
N THR A 90 -5.22 -5.39 -7.70
CA THR A 90 -6.59 -5.92 -7.64
C THR A 90 -6.69 -6.72 -6.37
N ILE A 91 -7.67 -6.39 -5.52
CA ILE A 91 -7.95 -7.14 -4.30
C ILE A 91 -9.31 -7.82 -4.50
N SER A 92 -9.29 -9.14 -4.43
CA SER A 92 -10.50 -9.96 -4.49
C SER A 92 -11.19 -9.93 -3.13
N GLY A 93 -12.23 -9.11 -2.97
CA GLY A 93 -13.01 -9.00 -1.75
C GLY A 93 -14.19 -8.04 -1.90
N PRO A 94 -15.18 -8.06 -0.98
CA PRO A 94 -16.23 -7.06 -0.96
C PRO A 94 -15.62 -5.67 -0.76
N CYS A 95 -16.06 -4.68 -1.55
CA CYS A 95 -15.71 -3.28 -1.27
C CYS A 95 -16.26 -2.89 0.10
N ALA A 96 -15.50 -2.10 0.85
CA ALA A 96 -16.10 -1.17 1.79
C ALA A 96 -17.07 -0.28 0.99
N ALA A 97 -18.35 -0.28 1.37
CA ALA A 97 -19.44 0.36 0.65
C ALA A 97 -19.42 1.87 0.84
#